data_AF-A0A7X5VLP8-F1
#
_entry.id   AF-A0A7X5VLP8-F1
#
_cell.length_a   1.000
_cell.length_b   1.000
_cell.length_c   1.000
_cell.angle_alpha   90.00
_cell.angle_beta   90.00
_cell.angle_gamma   90.00
#
_symmetry.space_group_name_H-M   'P 1'
#
loop_
_entity.id
_entity.type
_entity.pdbx_description
1 polymer ?
#
loop_
_entity_poly.entity_id
_entity_poly.type
_entity_poly.pdbx_seq_one_letter_code
_entity_poly.pdbx_strand_id
1 'polypeptide(L)'
;YPSAEFAGVVTAIRPAAEIQNNVVNYVTVLEIGEIGDHVLRPEMTTTVNIQLEGRGGALGIPNGAVRQDGGEIYVLLRAPDGPIRRRIRVGYRG
;
A
#
# COMPACT_ATOMS: atom_id res chain seq x y z
N TYR A 1 11.37 18.96 8.17
CA TYR A 1 10.26 18.80 9.13
C TYR A 1 10.02 17.31 9.33
N PRO A 2 10.62 16.68 10.35
CA PRO A 2 10.59 15.21 10.49
C PRO A 2 9.22 14.61 10.83
N SER A 3 8.29 15.43 11.32
CA SER A 3 6.97 15.01 11.81
C SER A 3 5.82 15.72 11.10
N ALA A 4 6.10 16.45 10.01
CA ALA A 4 5.07 17.10 9.22
C ALA A 4 4.70 16.20 8.03
N GLU A 5 3.41 16.00 7.84
CA GLU A 5 2.85 15.31 6.69
C GLU A 5 2.19 16.33 5.77
N PHE A 6 2.43 16.20 4.46
CA PHE A 6 1.84 17.07 3.45
C PHE A 6 1.07 16.20 2.47
N ALA A 7 -0.16 16.61 2.15
CA ALA A 7 -0.94 15.99 1.10
C ALA A 7 -0.38 16.42 -0.27
N GLY A 8 -0.46 15.50 -1.24
CA GLY A 8 -0.07 15.77 -2.61
C GLY A 8 -0.77 14.87 -3.59
N VAL A 9 -0.77 15.26 -4.85
CA VAL A 9 -1.39 14.53 -5.95
C VAL A 9 -0.32 14.15 -6.96
N VAL A 10 -0.34 12.89 -7.41
CA VAL A 10 0.50 12.44 -8.52
C VAL A 10 -0.03 13.06 -9.81
N THR A 11 0.77 13.86 -10.49
CA THR A 11 0.39 14.55 -11.72
C THR A 11 0.94 13.88 -12.98
N ALA A 12 2.09 13.20 -12.86
CA ALA A 12 2.66 12.46 -13.98
C ALA A 12 3.56 11.30 -13.53
N ILE A 13 3.62 10.25 -14.35
CA ILE A 13 4.63 9.19 -14.27
C ILE A 13 5.39 9.23 -15.59
N ARG A 14 6.69 9.49 -15.54
CA ARG A 14 7.52 9.58 -16.76
C ARG A 14 7.76 8.18 -17.33
N PRO A 15 7.58 7.95 -18.63
CA PRO A 15 7.77 6.62 -19.23
C PRO A 15 9.24 6.21 -19.39
N ALA A 16 10.15 7.18 -19.41
CA ALA A 16 11.58 6.94 -19.45
C ALA A 16 12.06 6.40 -18.09
N ALA A 17 12.30 5.09 -18.04
CA ALA A 17 12.75 4.42 -16.83
C ALA A 17 14.26 4.63 -16.58
N GLU A 18 14.63 4.68 -15.31
CA GLU A 18 16.01 4.73 -14.85
C GLU A 18 16.37 3.42 -14.16
N ILE A 19 17.51 2.83 -14.52
CA ILE A 19 17.99 1.61 -13.89
C ILE A 19 18.97 2.01 -12.78
N GLN A 20 18.64 1.66 -11.54
CA GLN A 20 19.50 1.87 -10.38
C GLN A 20 19.51 0.60 -9.53
N ASN A 21 20.70 0.11 -9.16
CA ASN A 21 20.84 -1.10 -8.34
C ASN A 21 20.08 -2.32 -8.90
N ASN A 22 20.04 -2.48 -10.22
CA ASN A 22 19.29 -3.53 -10.91
C ASN A 22 17.75 -3.46 -10.70
N VAL A 23 17.24 -2.28 -10.30
CA VAL A 23 15.82 -1.96 -10.17
C VAL A 23 15.44 -0.92 -11.22
N VAL A 24 14.33 -1.16 -11.91
CA VAL A 24 13.74 -0.24 -12.88
C VAL A 24 12.84 0.75 -12.15
N ASN A 25 13.20 2.03 -12.17
CA ASN A 25 12.48 3.10 -11.49
C ASN A 25 11.82 4.03 -12.50
N TYR A 26 10.61 4.50 -12.18
CA TYR A 26 9.90 5.49 -12.97
C TYR A 26 9.79 6.78 -12.18
N VAL A 27 10.33 7.86 -12.75
CA VAL A 27 10.26 9.19 -12.12
C VAL A 27 8.81 9.64 -12.06
N THR A 28 8.31 9.83 -10.84
CA THR A 28 6.94 10.28 -10.56
C THR A 28 6.97 11.73 -10.12
N VAL A 29 6.17 12.57 -10.76
CA VAL A 29 6.01 13.99 -10.43
C VAL A 29 4.76 14.14 -9.56
N LEU A 30 4.93 14.82 -8.43
CA LEU A 30 3.86 15.08 -7.47
C LEU A 30 3.71 16.59 -7.32
N GLU A 31 2.47 17.03 -7.21
CA GLU A 31 2.14 18.39 -6.79
C GLU A 31 1.78 18.34 -5.30
N ILE A 32 2.53 19.10 -4.50
CA ILE A 32 2.28 19.21 -3.05
C ILE A 32 1.23 20.29 -2.86
N GLY A 33 0.19 19.99 -2.07
CA GLY A 33 -0.87 20.95 -1.77
C GLY A 33 -0.45 21.99 -0.73
N GLU A 34 -1.43 22.49 0.03
CA GLU A 34 -1.20 23.48 1.08
C GLU A 34 -0.24 22.94 2.17
N ILE A 35 0.83 23.69 2.42
CA ILE A 35 1.86 23.37 3.42
C ILE A 35 1.82 24.30 4.65
N GLY A 36 0.86 25.23 4.70
CA GLY A 36 0.73 26.23 5.76
C GLY A 36 1.97 27.13 5.86
N ASP A 37 2.45 27.38 7.07
CA ASP A 37 3.63 28.23 7.34
C ASP A 37 4.98 27.54 7.04
N HIS A 38 4.96 26.35 6.45
CA HIS A 38 6.17 25.58 6.14
C HIS A 38 6.79 26.04 4.82
N VAL A 39 8.12 25.94 4.73
CA VAL A 39 8.86 26.18 3.49
C VAL A 39 9.67 24.93 3.15
N LEU A 40 9.37 24.35 1.99
CA LEU A 40 10.15 23.24 1.44
C LEU A 40 11.27 23.80 0.57
N ARG A 41 12.52 23.49 0.93
CA ARG A 41 13.68 23.88 0.13
C ARG A 41 13.87 22.89 -1.03
N PRO A 42 14.41 23.34 -2.17
CA PRO A 42 14.85 22.45 -3.24
C PRO A 42 15.83 21.40 -2.73
N GLU A 43 15.89 20.25 -3.42
CA GLU A 43 16.79 19.12 -3.12
C GLU A 43 16.61 18.48 -1.73
N MET A 44 15.46 18.71 -1.08
CA MET A 44 15.14 18.02 0.17
C MET A 44 14.73 16.56 -0.07
N THR A 45 15.29 15.65 0.74
CA THR A 45 14.86 14.26 0.78
C THR A 45 13.63 14.11 1.68
N THR A 46 12.66 13.31 1.24
CA THR A 46 11.46 12.98 2.02
C THR A 46 11.08 11.52 1.79
N THR A 47 10.31 10.95 2.71
CA THR A 47 9.59 9.71 2.50
C THR A 47 8.21 10.04 1.92
N VAL A 48 7.77 9.27 0.92
CA VAL A 48 6.47 9.45 0.27
C VAL A 48 5.67 8.17 0.43
N ASN A 49 4.45 8.28 0.98
CA ASN A 49 3.48 7.20 1.01
C ASN A 49 2.50 7.38 -0.15
N ILE A 50 2.56 6.52 -1.15
CA ILE A 50 1.65 6.57 -2.31
C ILE A 50 0.43 5.71 -2.01
N GLN A 51 -0.74 6.34 -1.92
CA GLN A 51 -1.98 5.61 -1.73
C GLN A 51 -2.43 4.99 -3.05
N LEU A 52 -2.45 3.67 -3.10
CA LEU A 52 -3.04 2.92 -4.21
C LEU A 52 -4.55 2.78 -3.98
N GLU A 53 -5.32 2.73 -5.07
CA GLU A 53 -6.75 2.47 -4.97
C GLU A 53 -7.00 1.09 -4.34
N GLY A 54 -7.80 1.08 -3.26
CA GLY A 54 -8.24 -0.17 -2.64
C GLY A 54 -9.28 -0.88 -3.52
N ARG A 55 -9.40 -2.21 -3.39
CA ARG A 55 -10.50 -2.93 -4.05
C ARG A 55 -11.80 -2.80 -3.27
N GLY A 56 -12.77 -2.08 -3.83
CA GLY A 56 -14.16 -2.10 -3.35
C GLY A 56 -14.81 -3.49 -3.50
N GLY A 57 -15.77 -3.80 -2.63
CA GLY A 57 -16.52 -5.08 -2.66
C GLY A 57 -15.72 -6.32 -2.25
N ALA A 58 -14.47 -6.15 -1.79
CA ALA A 58 -13.69 -7.22 -1.20
C ALA A 58 -13.86 -7.25 0.33
N LEU A 59 -13.89 -8.44 0.90
CA LEU A 59 -13.97 -8.61 2.36
C LEU A 59 -12.57 -8.48 2.97
N GLY A 60 -12.38 -7.48 3.83
CA GLY A 60 -11.16 -7.31 4.61
C GLY A 60 -11.16 -8.22 5.84
N ILE A 61 -10.11 -9.01 6.02
CA ILE A 61 -9.85 -9.77 7.24
C ILE A 61 -8.43 -9.45 7.77
N PRO A 62 -8.19 -9.53 9.08
CA PRO A 62 -6.84 -9.39 9.63
C PRO A 62 -5.90 -10.44 9.04
N ASN A 63 -4.65 -10.04 8.73
CA ASN A 63 -3.65 -10.95 8.17
C ASN A 63 -3.41 -12.19 9.06
N GLY A 64 -3.44 -12.03 10.39
CA GLY A 64 -3.29 -13.15 11.33
C GLY A 64 -4.44 -14.17 11.34
N ALA A 65 -5.59 -13.85 10.72
CA ALA A 65 -6.70 -14.78 10.56
C ALA A 65 -6.54 -15.69 9.33
N VAL A 66 -5.71 -15.30 8.36
CA VAL A 66 -5.41 -16.07 7.16
C VAL A 66 -4.40 -17.16 7.51
N ARG A 67 -4.75 -18.41 7.23
CA ARG A 67 -3.87 -19.57 7.44
C ARG A 67 -3.55 -20.24 6.11
N GLN A 68 -2.37 -20.86 6.06
CA GLN A 68 -1.92 -21.66 4.93
C GLN A 68 -1.43 -23.01 5.43
N ASP A 69 -1.95 -24.10 4.85
CA ASP A 69 -1.58 -25.47 5.18
C ASP A 69 -1.64 -26.30 3.90
N GLY A 70 -0.57 -27.05 3.58
CA GLY A 70 -0.51 -27.88 2.37
C GLY A 70 -0.79 -27.15 1.04
N GLY A 71 -0.57 -25.83 0.96
CA GLY A 71 -0.88 -25.02 -0.22
C GLY A 71 -2.31 -24.46 -0.28
N GLU A 72 -3.19 -24.88 0.64
CA GLU A 72 -4.53 -24.30 0.77
C GLU A 72 -4.53 -23.07 1.68
N ILE A 73 -5.21 -22.01 1.26
CA ILE A 73 -5.42 -20.79 2.04
C ILE A 73 -6.85 -20.80 2.61
N TYR A 74 -6.97 -20.67 3.92
CA TYR A 74 -8.24 -20.78 4.63
C TYR A 74 -8.32 -19.86 5.85
N VAL A 75 -9.55 -19.66 6.34
CA VAL A 75 -9.86 -19.06 7.64
C VAL A 75 -10.63 -20.05 8.50
N LEU A 76 -10.63 -19.83 9.81
CA LEU A 76 -11.47 -20.58 10.74
C LEU A 76 -12.72 -19.76 11.06
N LEU A 77 -13.89 -20.31 10.74
CA LEU A 77 -15.18 -19.76 11.16
C LEU A 77 -15.55 -20.34 12.51
N ARG A 78 -15.99 -19.50 13.45
CA ARG A 78 -16.57 -19.97 14.70
C ARG A 78 -17.95 -20.58 14.40
N ALA A 79 -18.14 -21.85 14.75
CA ALA A 79 -19.44 -22.52 14.71
C ALA A 79 -19.75 -23.15 16.10
N PRO A 80 -21.02 -23.51 16.37
CA PRO A 80 -21.43 -24.08 17.66
C PRO A 80 -20.64 -25.35 18.05
N ASP A 81 -20.32 -26.18 17.07
CA ASP A 81 -19.65 -27.48 17.28
C ASP A 81 -18.12 -27.41 17.13
N GLY A 82 -17.57 -26.19 17.06
CA GLY A 82 -16.13 -25.93 16.91
C GLY A 82 -15.76 -25.11 15.67
N PRO A 83 -14.47 -24.80 15.48
CA PRO A 83 -14.02 -23.99 14.36
C PRO A 83 -14.06 -24.78 13.04
N ILE A 84 -14.69 -24.21 12.00
CA ILE A 84 -14.79 -24.79 10.66
C ILE A 84 -13.76 -24.14 9.73
N ARG A 85 -12.97 -24.96 9.01
CA ARG A 85 -12.08 -24.47 7.95
C ARG A 85 -12.91 -24.01 6.75
N ARG A 86 -12.76 -22.75 6.36
CA ARG A 86 -13.32 -22.20 5.11
C ARG A 86 -12.21 -21.75 4.19
N ARG A 87 -12.10 -22.40 3.03
CA ARG A 87 -11.19 -22.00 1.97
C ARG A 87 -11.53 -20.60 1.46
N ILE A 88 -10.51 -19.79 1.22
CA ILE A 88 -10.65 -18.43 0.70
C ILE A 88 -9.69 -18.20 -0.48
N ARG A 89 -9.97 -17.15 -1.25
CA ARG A 89 -9.03 -16.58 -2.22
C ARG A 89 -8.59 -15.22 -1.71
N VAL A 90 -7.29 -14.98 -1.66
CA VAL A 90 -6.71 -13.72 -1.20
C VAL A 90 -6.37 -12.83 -2.41
N GLY A 91 -6.61 -11.54 -2.26
CA GLY A 91 -6.21 -10.51 -3.23
C GLY A 91 -4.89 -9.85 -2.82
N TYR A 92 -4.78 -8.54 -3.05
CA TYR A 92 -3.65 -7.74 -2.59
C TYR A 92 -3.48 -7.84 -1.06
N ARG A 93 -2.23 -7.99 -0.63
CA ARG A 93 -1.83 -7.84 0.77
C ARG A 93 -1.25 -6.44 0.89
N GLY A 94 -1.91 -5.61 1.71
CA GLY A 94 -1.39 -4.33 2.18
C GLY A 94 -0.80 -4.47 3.57
#